data_AF-A0A368FRR0-F1
#
_entry.id   AF-A0A368FRR0-F1
#
_cell.length_a   1.000
_cell.length_b   1.000
_cell.length_c   1.000
_cell.angle_alpha   90.00
_cell.angle_beta   90.00
_cell.angle_gamma   90.00
#
_symmetry.space_group_name_H-M   'P 1'
#
loop_
_entity.id
_entity.type
_entity.pdbx_description
1 polymer ?
#
loop_
_entity_poly.entity_id
_entity_poly.type
_entity_poly.pdbx_seq_one_letter_code
_entity_poly.pdbx_strand_id
1 'polypeptide(L)'
;MQEERLIVTVASVCSLLALGACVIVIPSLYNEIIDVHNQVIDTVAVFRVETDSAWADMMDVQVTVAPPSKPRANPFNSVFRQKRQDFSSLPSYCHCEPLRLTCPPGPPGPPGMPGPNGMPGPRGNPGPDSTTVSHKAIRYPARKGIPASFLSPDQ
;
A
#
# COMPACT_ATOMS: atom_id res chain seq x y z
N MET A 1 45.24 -14.77 49.38
CA MET A 1 43.93 -15.39 49.67
C MET A 1 42.96 -14.45 50.40
N GLN A 2 43.29 -13.80 51.53
CA GLN A 2 42.33 -12.89 52.21
C GLN A 2 42.13 -11.56 51.48
N GLU A 3 43.18 -10.93 50.95
CA GLU A 3 43.09 -9.65 50.22
C GLU A 3 42.22 -9.74 48.97
N GLU A 4 42.37 -10.82 48.19
CA GLU A 4 41.57 -11.08 46.98
C GLU A 4 40.07 -11.22 47.30
N ARG A 5 39.73 -11.93 48.40
CA ARG A 5 38.34 -12.05 48.86
C ARG A 5 37.76 -10.71 49.32
N LEU A 6 38.58 -9.84 49.89
CA LEU A 6 38.18 -8.49 50.33
C LEU A 6 37.84 -7.60 49.12
N ILE A 7 38.66 -7.64 48.06
CA ILE A 7 38.42 -6.86 46.84
C ILE A 7 37.13 -7.33 46.14
N VAL A 8 36.95 -8.65 45.99
CA VAL A 8 35.77 -9.22 45.33
C VAL A 8 34.48 -8.89 46.10
N THR A 9 34.51 -8.98 47.43
CA THR A 9 33.33 -8.65 48.25
C THR A 9 32.97 -7.17 48.16
N VAL A 10 33.94 -6.26 48.27
CA VAL A 10 33.70 -4.81 48.13
C VAL A 10 33.12 -4.48 46.75
N ALA A 11 33.70 -5.03 45.68
CA ALA A 11 33.20 -4.81 44.32
C ALA A 11 31.76 -5.32 44.13
N SER A 12 31.46 -6.50 44.67
CA SER A 12 30.10 -7.07 44.61
C SER A 12 29.08 -6.23 45.37
N VAL A 13 29.41 -5.76 46.58
CA VAL A 13 28.54 -4.90 47.39
C VAL A 13 28.32 -3.56 46.71
N CYS A 14 29.37 -2.95 46.15
CA CYS A 14 29.26 -1.71 45.41
C CYS A 14 28.32 -1.84 44.20
N SER A 15 28.41 -2.96 43.47
CA SER A 15 27.56 -3.22 42.30
C SER A 15 26.09 -3.43 42.72
N LEU A 16 25.85 -4.17 43.81
CA LEU A 16 24.51 -4.37 44.36
C LEU A 16 23.89 -3.06 44.86
N LEU A 17 24.67 -2.21 45.50
CA LEU A 17 24.22 -0.89 45.94
C LEU A 17 23.88 0.01 44.75
N ALA A 18 24.71 0.01 43.70
CA ALA A 18 24.43 0.78 42.49
C ALA A 18 23.15 0.32 41.80
N LEU A 19 22.95 -1.01 41.64
CA LEU A 19 21.71 -1.56 41.09
C LEU A 19 20.51 -1.24 41.98
N GLY A 20 20.66 -1.36 43.30
CA GLY A 20 19.60 -0.99 44.26
C GLY A 20 19.21 0.47 44.16
N ALA A 21 20.19 1.38 44.03
CA ALA A 21 19.94 2.80 43.82
C ALA A 21 19.16 3.05 42.52
N CYS A 22 19.56 2.42 41.41
CA CYS A 22 18.83 2.52 40.15
C CYS A 22 17.37 2.06 40.28
N VAL A 23 17.14 0.92 40.94
CA VAL A 23 15.79 0.37 41.15
C VAL A 23 14.91 1.28 42.01
N ILE A 24 15.50 2.04 42.94
CA ILE A 24 14.76 3.00 43.78
C ILE A 24 14.49 4.32 43.05
N VAL A 25 15.46 4.81 42.27
CA VAL A 25 15.35 6.11 41.56
C VAL A 25 14.37 6.03 40.38
N ILE A 26 14.35 4.92 39.65
CA ILE A 26 13.49 4.78 38.45
C ILE A 26 12.00 5.01 38.76
N PRO A 27 11.38 4.41 39.80
CA PRO A 27 10.00 4.70 40.18
C PRO A 27 9.75 6.18 40.51
N SER A 28 10.69 6.84 41.19
CA SER A 28 10.56 8.28 41.52
C SER A 28 10.48 9.12 40.25
N LEU A 29 11.43 8.91 39.31
CA LEU A 29 11.46 9.62 38.05
C LEU A 29 10.21 9.33 37.20
N TYR A 30 9.73 8.09 37.21
CA TYR A 30 8.51 7.73 36.47
C TYR A 30 7.28 8.49 36.98
N ASN A 31 7.15 8.62 38.31
CA ASN A 31 6.07 9.40 38.91
C ASN A 31 6.18 10.89 38.58
N GLU A 32 7.38 11.47 38.64
CA GLU A 32 7.62 12.87 38.26
C GLU A 32 7.28 13.11 36.78
N ILE A 33 7.66 12.19 35.88
CA ILE A 33 7.34 12.29 34.45
C ILE A 33 5.82 12.26 34.23
N ILE A 34 5.10 11.39 34.93
CA ILE A 34 3.64 11.32 34.83
C ILE A 34 3.01 12.62 35.30
N ASP A 35 3.47 13.16 36.43
CA ASP A 35 2.93 14.40 36.99
C ASP A 35 3.15 15.58 36.04
N VAL A 36 4.38 15.75 35.54
CA VAL A 36 4.71 16.80 34.56
C VAL A 36 3.92 16.61 33.25
N HIS A 37 3.74 15.37 32.80
CA HIS A 37 2.96 15.08 31.60
C HIS A 37 1.50 15.52 31.76
N ASN A 38 0.87 15.18 32.89
CA ASN A 38 -0.50 15.59 33.20
C ASN A 38 -0.60 17.11 33.31
N GLN A 39 0.34 17.75 34.02
CA GLN A 39 0.38 19.21 34.17
C GLN A 39 0.47 19.92 32.82
N VAL A 40 1.30 19.44 31.89
CA VAL A 40 1.43 20.03 30.55
C VAL A 40 0.14 19.85 29.75
N ILE A 41 -0.50 18.67 29.79
CA ILE A 41 -1.77 18.44 29.09
C ILE A 41 -2.85 19.38 29.62
N ASP A 42 -2.98 19.49 30.93
CA ASP A 42 -3.97 20.37 31.57
C ASP A 42 -3.72 21.84 31.21
N THR A 43 -2.46 22.27 31.28
CA THR A 43 -2.06 23.62 30.92
C THR A 43 -2.36 23.94 29.46
N VAL A 44 -2.05 23.02 28.53
CA VAL A 44 -2.37 23.19 27.10
C VAL A 44 -3.88 23.24 26.87
N ALA A 45 -4.66 22.44 27.60
CA ALA A 45 -6.11 22.46 27.51
C ALA A 45 -6.66 23.83 27.95
N VAL A 46 -6.17 24.37 29.07
CA VAL A 46 -6.56 25.71 29.56
C VAL A 46 -6.16 26.79 28.55
N PHE A 47 -4.91 26.78 28.07
CA PHE A 47 -4.45 27.75 27.07
C PHE A 47 -5.28 27.72 25.78
N ARG A 48 -5.72 26.53 25.34
CA ARG A 48 -6.61 26.41 24.18
C ARG A 48 -7.96 27.07 24.43
N VAL A 49 -8.57 26.84 25.60
CA VAL A 49 -9.86 27.45 25.94
C VAL A 49 -9.74 28.98 26.00
N GLU A 50 -8.69 29.50 26.62
CA GLU A 50 -8.43 30.95 26.68
C GLU A 50 -8.15 31.55 25.29
N THR A 51 -7.40 30.85 24.45
CA THR A 51 -7.08 31.34 23.09
C THR A 51 -8.29 31.27 22.16
N ASP A 52 -9.10 30.20 22.24
CA ASP A 52 -10.27 29.99 21.39
C ASP A 52 -11.40 30.98 21.76
N SER A 53 -11.58 31.27 23.05
CA SER A 53 -12.50 32.32 23.49
C SER A 53 -12.06 33.71 23.03
N ALA A 54 -10.77 34.05 23.17
CA ALA A 54 -10.25 35.31 22.65
C ALA A 54 -10.38 35.42 21.11
N TRP A 55 -10.25 34.31 20.38
CA TRP A 55 -10.48 34.26 18.94
C TRP A 55 -11.96 34.45 18.57
N ALA A 56 -12.88 33.81 19.31
CA ALA A 56 -14.32 33.97 19.14
C ALA A 56 -14.75 35.43 19.37
N ASP A 57 -14.23 36.06 20.43
CA ASP A 57 -14.50 37.47 20.74
C ASP A 57 -13.95 38.41 19.66
N MET A 58 -12.73 38.16 19.15
CA MET A 58 -12.17 38.92 18.02
C MET A 58 -13.06 38.84 16.77
N MET A 59 -13.64 37.66 16.49
CA MET A 59 -14.52 37.46 15.35
C MET A 59 -15.89 38.15 15.56
N ASP A 60 -16.41 38.19 16.79
CA ASP A 60 -17.70 38.83 17.11
C ASP A 60 -17.65 40.36 17.01
N VAL A 61 -16.55 40.98 17.42
CA VAL A 61 -16.34 42.44 17.29
C VAL A 61 -16.31 42.87 15.81
N GLN A 62 -15.94 42.00 14.88
CA GLN A 62 -16.00 42.29 13.44
C GLN A 62 -17.41 42.13 12.83
N VAL A 63 -18.33 41.44 13.51
CA VAL A 63 -19.73 41.26 13.07
C VAL A 63 -20.60 42.46 13.47
N THR A 64 -20.28 43.15 14.56
CA THR A 64 -21.08 44.28 15.08
C THR A 64 -20.80 45.62 14.39
N VAL A 65 -19.66 45.76 13.69
CA VAL A 65 -19.27 47.01 12.99
C VAL A 65 -19.59 46.98 11.48
N ALA A 66 -20.10 45.86 10.95
CA ALA A 66 -20.43 45.73 9.52
C ALA A 66 -21.88 46.19 9.23
N PRO A 67 -22.10 47.15 8.30
CA PRO A 67 -23.45 47.59 7.94
C PRO A 67 -24.27 46.46 7.26
N PRO A 68 -25.60 46.40 7.49
CA PRO A 68 -26.45 45.22 7.27
C PRO A 68 -26.72 44.85 5.79
N SER A 69 -26.14 45.55 4.82
CA SER A 69 -26.48 45.42 3.40
C SER A 69 -25.48 44.61 2.56
N LYS A 70 -24.51 43.91 3.16
CA LYS A 70 -23.55 43.07 2.43
C LYS A 70 -23.56 41.62 2.95
N PRO A 71 -23.51 40.62 2.05
CA PRO A 71 -23.41 39.21 2.46
C PRO A 71 -22.14 38.98 3.27
N ARG A 72 -22.22 38.05 4.25
CA ARG A 72 -21.15 37.72 5.21
C ARG A 72 -19.87 37.31 4.46
N ALA A 73 -18.95 38.25 4.27
CA ALA A 73 -17.64 37.99 3.70
C ALA A 73 -16.65 37.78 4.85
N ASN A 74 -15.86 36.69 4.77
CA ASN A 74 -14.85 36.40 5.79
C ASN A 74 -13.84 37.57 5.86
N PRO A 75 -13.72 38.23 7.02
CA PRO A 75 -12.91 39.43 7.20
C PRO A 75 -11.41 39.18 7.04
N PHE A 76 -10.99 37.91 7.11
CA PHE A 76 -9.61 37.49 6.92
C PHE A 76 -9.21 37.20 5.46
N ASN A 77 -10.07 37.44 4.46
CA ASN A 77 -9.69 37.30 3.05
C ASN A 77 -8.52 38.20 2.62
N SER A 78 -8.26 39.31 3.34
CA SER A 78 -7.09 40.16 3.08
C SER A 78 -5.83 39.72 3.85
N VAL A 79 -5.98 38.96 4.94
CA VAL A 79 -4.89 38.55 5.84
C VAL A 79 -4.36 37.16 5.46
N PHE A 80 -5.25 36.22 5.10
CA PHE A 80 -4.83 34.99 4.44
C PHE A 80 -4.65 35.27 2.96
N ARG A 81 -3.39 35.24 2.51
CA ARG A 81 -2.96 35.43 1.11
C ARG A 81 -4.01 34.90 0.14
N GLN A 82 -4.74 35.82 -0.49
CA GLN A 82 -5.76 35.47 -1.46
C GLN A 82 -5.12 34.62 -2.57
N LYS A 83 -5.74 33.48 -2.88
CA LYS A 83 -5.25 32.58 -3.93
C LYS A 83 -5.22 33.38 -5.22
N ARG A 84 -4.04 33.54 -5.85
CA ARG A 84 -3.87 34.27 -7.13
C ARG A 84 -4.60 33.60 -8.33
N GLN A 85 -5.52 32.67 -8.05
CA GLN A 85 -6.36 31.95 -9.00
C GLN A 85 -7.84 32.36 -8.88
N ASP A 86 -8.14 33.56 -8.35
CA ASP A 86 -9.44 34.19 -8.55
C ASP A 86 -9.55 34.63 -10.02
N PHE A 87 -9.88 33.69 -10.90
CA PHE A 87 -10.03 33.92 -12.34
C PHE A 87 -11.27 34.76 -12.71
N SER A 88 -12.07 35.13 -11.71
CA SER A 88 -13.31 35.92 -11.83
C SER A 88 -13.10 37.36 -12.33
N SER A 89 -11.85 37.86 -12.30
CA SER A 89 -11.49 39.23 -12.68
C SER A 89 -10.60 39.31 -13.93
N LEU A 90 -10.36 38.17 -14.61
CA LEU A 90 -9.42 38.12 -15.71
C LEU A 90 -10.11 38.40 -17.07
N PRO A 91 -9.49 39.21 -17.96
CA PRO A 91 -10.05 39.49 -19.27
C PRO A 91 -10.28 38.22 -20.10
N SER A 92 -11.27 38.25 -21.00
CA SER A 92 -11.69 37.10 -21.83
C SER A 92 -10.59 36.50 -22.72
N TYR A 93 -9.46 37.20 -22.92
CA TYR A 93 -8.33 36.73 -23.69
C TYR A 93 -7.36 35.84 -22.90
N CYS A 94 -7.50 35.74 -21.57
CA CYS A 94 -6.51 35.06 -20.73
C CYS A 94 -6.96 33.63 -20.39
N HIS A 95 -6.37 32.64 -21.06
CA HIS A 95 -6.63 31.23 -20.83
C HIS A 95 -5.66 30.66 -19.79
N CYS A 96 -6.15 30.43 -18.56
CA CYS A 96 -5.32 29.95 -17.46
C CYS A 96 -5.31 28.42 -17.33
N GLU A 97 -6.26 27.73 -17.96
CA GLU A 97 -6.26 26.28 -18.12
C GLU A 97 -5.62 25.96 -19.49
N PRO A 98 -4.61 25.08 -19.56
CA PRO A 98 -4.10 24.61 -20.85
C PRO A 98 -5.25 23.96 -21.63
N LEU A 99 -5.44 24.36 -22.90
CA LEU A 99 -6.46 23.80 -23.79
C LEU A 99 -6.35 22.27 -23.76
N ARG A 100 -7.33 21.61 -23.14
CA ARG A 100 -7.43 20.14 -23.13
C ARG A 100 -7.84 19.71 -24.54
N LEU A 101 -6.85 19.51 -25.40
CA LEU A 101 -7.06 18.89 -26.70
C LEU A 101 -7.47 17.44 -26.43
N THR A 102 -8.76 17.15 -26.55
CA THR A 102 -9.25 15.78 -26.57
C THR A 102 -8.82 15.17 -27.90
N CYS A 103 -7.68 14.49 -27.92
CA CYS A 103 -7.27 13.71 -29.08
C CYS A 103 -8.24 12.53 -29.25
N PRO A 104 -8.68 12.23 -30.49
CA PRO A 104 -9.49 11.04 -30.73
C PRO A 104 -8.69 9.78 -30.32
N PRO A 105 -9.39 8.70 -29.92
CA PRO A 105 -8.75 7.40 -29.71
C PRO A 105 -7.90 7.02 -30.93
N GLY A 106 -6.71 6.46 -30.69
CA GLY A 106 -5.88 5.93 -31.76
C GLY A 106 -6.63 4.85 -32.58
N PRO A 107 -6.19 4.57 -33.81
CA PRO A 107 -6.77 3.50 -34.60
C PRO A 107 -6.71 2.16 -33.86
N PRO A 108 -7.67 1.24 -34.09
CA PRO A 108 -7.61 -0.12 -33.57
C PRO A 108 -6.27 -0.79 -33.92
N GLY A 109 -5.73 -1.58 -32.99
CA GLY A 109 -4.52 -2.35 -33.24
C GLY A 109 -4.69 -3.35 -34.40
N PRO A 110 -3.59 -3.84 -34.98
CA PRO A 110 -3.64 -4.88 -36.01
C PRO A 110 -4.31 -6.15 -35.45
N PRO A 111 -4.96 -6.97 -36.29
CA PRO A 111 -5.48 -8.27 -35.89
C PRO A 111 -4.40 -9.12 -35.20
N GLY A 112 -4.79 -9.85 -34.16
CA GLY A 112 -3.90 -10.81 -33.49
C GLY A 112 -3.41 -11.88 -34.46
N MET A 113 -2.29 -12.53 -34.12
CA MET A 113 -1.79 -13.66 -34.91
C MET A 113 -2.84 -14.79 -34.91
N PRO A 114 -2.97 -15.55 -36.01
CA PRO A 114 -3.82 -16.74 -36.03
C PRO A 114 -3.47 -17.68 -34.88
N GLY A 115 -4.49 -18.28 -34.27
CA GLY A 115 -4.29 -19.28 -33.23
C GLY A 115 -3.52 -20.50 -33.77
N PRO A 116 -2.82 -21.25 -32.90
CA PRO A 116 -2.19 -22.50 -33.30
C PRO A 116 -3.25 -23.49 -33.81
N ASN A 117 -2.84 -24.35 -34.75
CA ASN A 117 -3.70 -25.42 -35.24
C ASN A 117 -4.17 -26.31 -34.07
N GLY A 118 -5.43 -26.74 -34.11
CA GLY A 118 -5.97 -27.69 -33.13
C GLY A 118 -5.23 -29.03 -33.18
N MET A 119 -5.22 -29.76 -32.06
CA MET A 119 -4.70 -31.13 -32.03
C MET A 119 -5.47 -32.01 -33.02
N PRO A 120 -4.78 -32.96 -33.70
CA PRO A 120 -5.46 -33.94 -34.53
C PRO A 120 -6.58 -34.65 -33.75
N GLY A 121 -7.72 -34.88 -34.42
CA GLY A 121 -8.82 -35.62 -33.83
C GLY A 121 -8.41 -37.04 -33.44
N PRO A 122 -9.09 -37.65 -32.46
CA PRO A 122 -8.85 -39.04 -32.13
C PRO A 122 -9.12 -39.93 -33.34
N ARG A 123 -8.35 -41.02 -33.46
CA ARG A 123 -8.56 -42.03 -34.52
C ARG A 123 -9.99 -42.54 -34.44
N GLY A 124 -10.66 -42.62 -35.59
CA GLY A 124 -12.02 -43.18 -35.67
C GLY A 124 -12.07 -44.62 -35.16
N ASN A 125 -13.26 -45.01 -34.67
CA ASN A 125 -13.49 -46.37 -34.19
C ASN A 125 -13.22 -47.40 -35.31
N PRO A 126 -12.69 -48.59 -34.97
CA PRO A 126 -12.62 -49.70 -35.91
C PRO A 126 -13.99 -49.97 -36.53
N GLY A 127 -14.01 -50.25 -37.84
CA GLY A 127 -15.24 -50.66 -38.53
C GLY A 127 -15.75 -52.01 -38.01
N PRO A 128 -17.06 -52.31 -38.15
CA PRO A 128 -17.63 -53.56 -37.70
C PRO A 128 -17.07 -54.75 -38.48
N ASP A 129 -16.80 -55.84 -37.76
CA ASP A 129 -16.33 -57.09 -38.35
C ASP A 129 -17.43 -57.71 -39.24
N SER A 130 -17.09 -58.09 -40.48
CA SER A 130 -18.02 -58.75 -41.41
C SER A 130 -18.42 -60.14 -40.90
N THR A 131 -19.67 -60.29 -40.44
CA THR A 131 -20.26 -61.60 -40.11
C THR A 131 -20.96 -62.20 -41.33
N THR A 132 -20.21 -62.71 -42.30
CA THR A 132 -20.71 -63.71 -43.26
C THR A 132 -19.63 -64.75 -43.59
N VAL A 133 -19.90 -65.96 -43.11
CA VAL A 133 -19.55 -67.27 -43.69
C VAL A 133 -18.06 -67.63 -43.83
N SER A 134 -17.61 -68.42 -42.85
CA SER A 134 -16.92 -69.70 -43.01
C SER A 134 -15.99 -69.87 -44.21
N HIS A 135 -14.68 -69.68 -44.02
CA HIS A 135 -13.67 -70.57 -44.60
C HIS A 135 -12.47 -70.74 -43.65
N LYS A 136 -12.46 -71.90 -42.96
CA LYS A 136 -11.32 -72.76 -42.62
C LYS A 136 -9.99 -72.03 -42.35
N ALA A 137 -9.59 -71.99 -41.06
CA ALA A 137 -8.22 -71.65 -40.67
C ALA A 137 -7.23 -72.65 -41.29
N ILE A 138 -6.63 -72.25 -42.41
CA ILE A 138 -5.43 -72.90 -42.91
C ILE A 138 -4.26 -72.32 -42.12
N ARG A 139 -3.84 -73.06 -41.10
CA ARG A 139 -2.60 -72.84 -40.37
C ARG A 139 -1.46 -73.39 -41.24
N TYR A 140 -0.69 -72.52 -41.88
CA TYR A 140 0.63 -72.88 -42.44
C TYR A 140 1.74 -72.01 -41.82
N PRO A 141 2.95 -72.58 -41.71
CA PRO A 141 3.89 -72.28 -40.63
C PRO A 141 4.74 -71.03 -40.88
N ALA A 142 5.28 -70.51 -39.77
CA ALA A 142 6.30 -69.46 -39.73
C ALA A 142 7.44 -69.76 -40.72
N ARG A 143 7.61 -68.89 -41.71
CA ARG A 143 8.79 -68.92 -42.58
C ARG A 143 9.78 -67.86 -42.11
N LYS A 144 10.94 -68.35 -41.67
CA LYS A 144 12.08 -67.62 -41.14
C LYS A 144 12.60 -66.57 -42.12
N GLY A 145 12.93 -65.41 -41.53
CA GLY A 145 14.06 -64.57 -41.95
C GLY A 145 13.77 -63.60 -43.08
N ILE A 146 13.85 -62.31 -42.77
CA ILE A 146 14.82 -61.37 -43.37
C ILE A 146 14.96 -60.18 -42.38
N PRO A 147 16.20 -59.72 -42.11
CA PRO A 147 16.51 -58.84 -40.98
C PRO A 147 15.93 -57.43 -41.10
N ALA A 148 15.53 -56.91 -39.93
CA ALA A 148 15.12 -55.54 -39.69
C ALA A 148 16.33 -54.60 -39.75
N SER A 149 16.46 -53.88 -40.85
CA SER A 149 17.27 -52.67 -40.92
C SER A 149 16.38 -51.46 -40.76
N PHE A 150 16.81 -50.58 -39.85
CA PHE A 150 16.35 -49.21 -39.66
C PHE A 150 15.00 -49.03 -38.96
N LEU A 151 15.03 -49.08 -37.62
CA LEU A 151 14.13 -48.26 -36.84
C LEU A 151 14.91 -47.50 -35.75
N SER A 152 14.62 -46.20 -35.72
CA SER A 152 14.67 -45.32 -34.55
C SER A 152 16.00 -44.59 -34.29
N PRO A 153 15.94 -43.49 -33.53
CA PRO A 153 15.01 -42.37 -33.71
C PRO A 153 15.73 -41.02 -33.46
N ASP A 154 15.44 -40.00 -34.27
CA ASP A 154 15.77 -38.63 -33.90
C ASP A 154 14.79 -38.13 -32.84
N GLN A 155 15.42 -37.45 -31.87
CA GLN A 155 14.86 -36.78 -30.70
C GLN A 155 14.30 -35.40 -31.05
#